data_AF-A0A024G3V9-F1
#
_entry.id   AF-A0A024G3V9-F1
#
_cell.length_a   1.000
_cell.length_b   1.000
_cell.length_c   1.000
_cell.angle_alpha   90.00
_cell.angle_beta   90.00
_cell.angle_gamma   90.00
#
_symmetry.space_group_name_H-M   'P 1'
#
loop_
_entity.id
_entity.type
_entity.pdbx_description
1 polymer ?
#
loop_
_entity_poly.entity_id
_entity_poly.type
_entity_poly.pdbx_seq_one_letter_code
_entity_poly.pdbx_strand_id
1 'polypeptide(L)'
;MKSEDKERMKALHQINCETVEFDFSLLEDARADHYQIIEFKWNFDRSHPSLYISHRKKLSAFLTRTPFQHNSLELPRTLGHLDAKFETQEIVQTVVFRYGQLRSFFPSWAYEKLLIALSRRQINTRFENPMSFDSDEFKNLDLPTFKFTLENHADHYYLTKENFFEVHPFTKRYHLIVLMSHAPSCWVIGATFSKTYDTTLLRPPNGITKYGFAPVNNPSGFNNFMMSNSSN
;
A
#
# COMPACT_ATOMS: atom_id res chain seq x y z
N MET A 1 18.71 -22.76 7.88
CA MET A 1 17.52 -22.23 8.57
C MET A 1 16.92 -23.35 9.39
N LYS A 2 16.81 -23.19 10.71
CA LYS A 2 16.38 -24.28 11.62
C LYS A 2 14.88 -24.54 11.45
N SER A 3 14.42 -25.78 11.68
CA SER A 3 12.98 -26.12 11.52
C SER A 3 12.09 -25.28 12.44
N GLU A 4 12.59 -24.89 13.61
CA GLU A 4 11.92 -24.00 14.55
C GLU A 4 11.65 -22.60 13.97
N ASP A 5 12.56 -22.04 13.15
CA ASP A 5 12.31 -20.74 12.49
C ASP A 5 11.20 -20.85 11.43
N LYS A 6 11.06 -22.02 10.80
CA LYS A 6 10.00 -22.32 9.83
C LYS A 6 8.64 -22.47 10.50
N GLU A 7 8.60 -23.12 11.67
CA GLU A 7 7.38 -23.24 12.48
C GLU A 7 6.99 -21.92 13.14
N ARG A 8 7.95 -21.12 13.60
CA ARG A 8 7.69 -19.79 14.18
C ARG A 8 7.16 -18.80 13.13
N MET A 9 7.64 -18.89 11.89
CA MET A 9 7.10 -18.15 10.74
C MET A 9 5.69 -18.61 10.36
N LYS A 10 5.37 -19.91 10.50
CA LYS A 10 4.01 -20.45 10.34
C LYS A 10 3.06 -20.03 11.47
N ALA A 11 3.54 -19.96 12.72
CA ALA A 11 2.72 -19.58 13.87
C ALA A 11 2.39 -18.08 13.90
N LEU A 12 3.26 -17.22 13.34
CA LEU A 12 2.97 -15.80 13.11
C LEU A 12 1.99 -15.54 11.95
N HIS A 13 1.60 -16.57 11.19
CA HIS A 13 0.75 -16.47 10.00
C HIS A 13 -0.75 -16.66 10.25
N GLN A 14 -1.20 -16.83 11.50
CA GLN A 14 -2.60 -17.13 11.80
C GLN A 14 -3.25 -16.03 12.65
N ILE A 15 -3.29 -14.82 12.10
CA ILE A 15 -4.33 -13.86 12.48
C ILE A 15 -5.52 -14.19 11.59
N ASN A 16 -6.58 -14.74 12.16
CA ASN A 16 -7.83 -14.96 11.44
C ASN A 16 -8.41 -13.59 11.03
N CYS A 17 -8.23 -13.25 9.76
CA CYS A 17 -8.85 -12.11 9.11
C CYS A 17 -9.93 -12.68 8.18
N GLU A 18 -11.20 -12.32 8.39
CA GLU A 18 -12.24 -12.58 7.39
C GLU A 18 -12.39 -11.33 6.52
N THR A 19 -12.28 -11.51 5.21
CA THR A 19 -12.68 -10.51 4.23
C THR A 19 -14.19 -10.50 4.13
N VAL A 20 -14.80 -9.44 4.67
CA VAL A 20 -16.18 -9.11 4.40
C VAL A 20 -16.17 -7.98 3.39
N GLU A 21 -16.90 -8.15 2.29
CA GLU A 21 -17.10 -7.11 1.28
C GLU A 21 -17.50 -5.79 1.98
N PHE A 22 -16.72 -4.74 1.72
CA PHE A 22 -16.85 -3.47 2.43
C PHE A 22 -18.03 -2.69 1.87
N ASP A 23 -19.22 -2.94 2.41
CA ASP A 23 -20.39 -2.11 2.14
C ASP A 23 -20.26 -0.79 2.90
N PHE A 24 -20.43 0.35 2.22
CA PHE A 24 -20.44 1.66 2.86
C PHE A 24 -21.60 1.81 3.87
N SER A 25 -22.64 0.98 3.79
CA SER A 25 -23.66 0.87 4.85
C SER A 25 -23.06 0.37 6.18
N LEU A 26 -22.03 -0.49 6.14
CA LEU A 26 -21.30 -0.96 7.32
C LEU A 26 -20.52 0.17 8.00
N LEU A 27 -20.18 1.25 7.30
CA LEU A 27 -19.57 2.43 7.93
C LEU A 27 -20.59 3.17 8.80
N GLU A 28 -21.85 3.22 8.40
CA GLU A 28 -22.92 3.83 9.20
C GLU A 28 -23.25 2.96 10.42
N ASP A 29 -23.33 1.64 10.25
CA ASP A 29 -23.55 0.69 11.34
C ASP A 29 -22.33 0.61 12.29
N ALA A 30 -21.11 0.60 11.76
CA ALA A 30 -19.88 0.65 12.57
C ALA A 30 -19.81 1.92 13.42
N ARG A 31 -20.32 3.05 12.89
CA ARG A 31 -20.45 4.29 13.66
C ARG A 31 -21.47 4.12 14.77
N ALA A 32 -22.52 3.30 14.64
CA ALA A 32 -23.46 3.01 15.72
C ALA A 32 -22.83 2.18 16.86
N ASP A 33 -21.95 1.22 16.53
CA ASP A 33 -21.53 0.14 17.44
C ASP A 33 -20.12 0.27 18.06
N HIS A 34 -19.66 1.49 18.37
CA HIS A 34 -18.38 1.75 19.04
C HIS A 34 -17.11 1.23 18.31
N TYR A 35 -17.13 1.17 16.98
CA TYR A 35 -15.96 0.73 16.23
C TYR A 35 -14.80 1.75 16.36
N GLN A 36 -13.58 1.23 16.35
CA GLN A 36 -12.40 2.03 16.01
C GLN A 36 -12.26 2.03 14.49
N ILE A 37 -12.33 3.21 13.90
CA ILE A 37 -12.13 3.40 12.46
C ILE A 37 -10.71 3.92 12.25
N ILE A 38 -9.93 3.19 11.47
CA ILE A 38 -8.55 3.54 11.13
C ILE A 38 -8.49 3.74 9.62
N GLU A 39 -8.20 4.96 9.17
CA GLU A 39 -8.05 5.27 7.76
C GLU A 39 -6.58 5.55 7.42
N PHE A 40 -6.10 4.93 6.36
CA PHE A 40 -4.81 5.19 5.76
C PHE A 40 -5.02 5.88 4.41
N LYS A 41 -4.55 7.12 4.30
CA LYS A 41 -4.69 7.94 3.09
C LYS A 41 -3.35 8.51 2.71
N TRP A 42 -3.07 8.68 1.43
CA TRP A 42 -1.85 9.34 1.01
C TRP A 42 -1.98 10.86 1.09
N ASN A 43 -1.01 11.52 1.71
CA ASN A 43 -0.89 12.98 1.67
C ASN A 43 0.03 13.37 0.52
N PHE A 44 -0.59 13.80 -0.58
CA PHE A 44 0.12 14.15 -1.81
C PHE A 44 1.05 15.36 -1.62
N ASP A 45 0.64 16.38 -0.87
CA ASP A 45 1.44 17.59 -0.62
C ASP A 45 2.79 17.28 0.04
N ARG A 46 2.77 16.30 0.95
CA ARG A 46 3.94 15.92 1.73
C ARG A 46 4.57 14.61 1.29
N SER A 47 4.02 13.98 0.23
CA SER A 47 4.49 12.70 -0.32
C SER A 47 4.67 11.61 0.75
N HIS A 48 3.73 11.51 1.69
CA HIS A 48 3.78 10.50 2.74
C HIS A 48 2.40 9.92 3.06
N PRO A 49 2.31 8.67 3.57
CA PRO A 49 1.05 8.15 4.08
C PRO A 49 0.63 8.92 5.34
N SER A 50 -0.67 9.09 5.54
CA SER A 50 -1.27 9.69 6.73
C SER A 50 -2.21 8.69 7.37
N LEU A 51 -2.17 8.66 8.69
CA LEU A 51 -3.06 7.84 9.49
C LEU A 51 -4.08 8.71 10.19
N TYR A 52 -5.34 8.30 10.09
CA TYR A 52 -6.45 8.91 10.81
C TYR A 52 -7.08 7.83 11.68
N ILE A 53 -7.11 8.07 12.99
CA ILE A 53 -7.82 7.20 13.93
C ILE A 53 -9.00 8.00 14.46
N SER A 54 -10.20 7.44 14.35
CA SER A 54 -11.38 8.02 14.98
C SER A 54 -12.02 7.02 15.93
N HIS A 55 -12.36 7.51 17.13
CA HIS A 55 -13.09 6.79 18.16
C HIS A 55 -14.41 7.52 18.40
N ARG A 56 -15.55 6.84 18.30
CA ARG A 56 -16.83 7.46 18.64
C ARG A 56 -17.03 7.46 20.17
N LYS A 57 -16.40 8.41 20.85
CA LYS A 57 -16.91 8.92 22.14
C LYS A 57 -17.01 10.44 22.05
N LYS A 58 -18.22 10.92 21.73
CA LYS A 58 -18.71 12.31 21.70
C LYS A 58 -18.59 13.06 20.37
N LEU A 59 -19.63 13.83 20.09
CA LEU A 59 -19.91 14.67 18.90
C LEU A 59 -18.82 15.68 18.51
N SER A 60 -17.72 15.78 19.25
CA SER A 60 -16.49 16.44 18.80
C SER A 60 -15.57 15.38 18.20
N ALA A 61 -15.65 15.18 16.88
CA ALA A 61 -14.75 14.30 16.14
C ALA A 61 -13.30 14.80 16.31
N PHE A 62 -12.59 14.31 17.32
CA PHE A 62 -11.14 14.42 17.36
C PHE A 62 -10.60 13.44 16.32
N LEU A 63 -10.43 13.93 15.09
CA LEU A 63 -9.51 13.31 14.14
C LEU A 63 -8.12 13.56 14.70
N THR A 64 -7.58 12.61 15.46
CA THR A 64 -6.14 12.64 15.77
C THR A 64 -5.42 12.33 14.47
N ARG A 65 -5.02 13.40 13.77
CA ARG A 65 -4.14 13.35 12.62
C ARG A 65 -2.72 13.16 13.13
N THR A 66 -2.32 11.92 13.32
CA THR A 66 -0.92 11.62 13.58
C THR A 66 -0.21 11.52 12.23
N PRO A 67 0.81 12.36 11.95
CA PRO A 67 1.67 12.12 10.82
C PRO A 67 2.26 10.71 10.98
N PHE A 68 2.32 9.96 9.88
CA PHE A 68 2.89 8.62 9.91
C PHE A 68 4.34 8.71 10.40
N GLN A 69 4.61 8.17 11.59
CA GLN A 69 5.96 8.04 12.11
C GLN A 69 6.42 6.62 11.83
N HIS A 70 7.48 6.49 11.05
CA HIS A 70 8.08 5.21 10.63
C HIS A 70 8.45 4.27 11.81
N ASN A 71 8.36 4.75 13.06
CA ASN A 71 8.79 4.04 14.27
C ASN A 71 7.76 4.00 15.41
N SER A 72 6.49 4.40 15.23
CA SER A 72 5.52 4.28 16.33
C SER A 72 5.20 2.79 16.57
N LEU A 73 5.68 2.25 17.69
CA LEU A 73 5.60 0.84 18.06
C LEU A 73 4.17 0.29 18.22
N GLU A 74 3.16 1.15 18.27
CA GLU A 74 1.80 0.78 18.72
C GLU A 74 0.76 0.61 17.61
N LEU A 75 1.07 0.96 16.36
CA LEU A 75 0.15 0.75 15.26
C LEU A 75 0.23 -0.68 14.73
N PRO A 76 -0.90 -1.29 14.31
CA PRO A 76 -0.88 -2.60 13.66
C PRO A 76 0.01 -2.49 12.42
N ARG A 77 1.25 -2.97 12.52
CA ARG A 77 2.24 -2.89 11.44
C ARG A 77 1.71 -3.61 10.22
N THR A 78 1.03 -4.72 10.45
CA THR A 78 0.32 -5.55 9.47
C THR A 78 -1.18 -5.39 9.67
N LEU A 79 -1.89 -5.03 8.60
CA LEU A 79 -3.35 -4.90 8.60
C LEU A 79 -4.00 -6.29 8.58
N GLY A 80 -3.51 -7.20 7.73
CA GLY A 80 -4.03 -8.56 7.62
C GLY A 80 -3.29 -9.38 6.56
N HIS A 81 -3.62 -10.67 6.50
CA HIS A 81 -3.16 -11.62 5.49
C HIS A 81 -4.38 -12.03 4.67
N LEU A 82 -4.37 -11.74 3.37
CA LEU A 82 -5.46 -12.03 2.46
C LEU A 82 -4.93 -12.80 1.26
N ASP A 83 -5.59 -13.86 0.84
CA ASP A 83 -5.23 -14.50 -0.42
C ASP A 83 -5.72 -13.65 -1.59
N ALA A 84 -4.88 -13.57 -2.64
CA ALA A 84 -5.19 -12.81 -3.82
C ALA A 84 -4.86 -13.61 -5.08
N LYS A 85 -5.76 -13.53 -6.06
CA LYS A 85 -5.54 -14.09 -7.39
C LYS A 85 -4.95 -13.01 -8.29
N PHE A 86 -3.73 -13.23 -8.79
CA PHE A 86 -3.07 -12.31 -9.72
C PHE A 86 -3.33 -12.73 -11.16
N GLU A 87 -3.85 -11.81 -11.98
CA GLU A 87 -4.25 -12.11 -13.36
C GLU A 87 -3.06 -12.53 -14.24
N THR A 88 -1.88 -11.95 -13.99
CA THR A 88 -0.69 -12.20 -14.83
C THR A 88 -0.13 -13.62 -14.74
N GLN A 89 -0.55 -14.42 -13.76
CA GLN A 89 -0.12 -15.82 -13.62
C GLN A 89 -1.28 -16.79 -13.35
N GLU A 90 -2.50 -16.29 -13.12
CA GLU A 90 -3.63 -17.06 -12.58
C GLU A 90 -3.31 -17.80 -11.26
N ILE A 91 -2.27 -17.37 -10.53
CA ILE A 91 -1.84 -17.97 -9.27
C ILE A 91 -2.50 -17.25 -8.11
N VAL A 92 -2.95 -18.03 -7.11
CA VAL A 92 -3.37 -17.53 -5.80
C VAL A 92 -2.13 -17.39 -4.92
N GLN A 93 -1.88 -16.19 -4.41
CA GLN A 93 -0.76 -15.88 -3.53
C GLN A 93 -1.25 -15.05 -2.35
N THR A 94 -0.61 -15.26 -1.20
CA THR A 94 -0.93 -14.47 0.00
C THR A 94 -0.38 -13.05 -0.15
N VAL A 95 -1.24 -12.08 0.19
CA VAL A 95 -0.97 -10.66 0.22
C VAL A 95 -1.06 -10.16 1.66
N VAL A 96 -0.01 -9.48 2.09
CA VAL A 96 0.09 -8.89 3.42
C VAL A 96 0.12 -7.38 3.28
N PHE A 97 -0.92 -6.69 3.75
CA PHE A 97 -0.94 -5.25 3.78
C PHE A 97 -0.19 -4.75 5.02
N ARG A 98 0.93 -4.06 4.84
CA ARG A 98 1.81 -3.62 5.92
C ARG A 98 2.04 -2.11 5.84
N TYR A 99 1.12 -1.34 6.40
CA TYR A 99 1.18 0.12 6.33
C TYR A 99 2.18 0.72 7.29
N GLY A 100 2.71 -0.05 8.24
CA GLY A 100 3.84 0.34 9.09
C GLY A 100 5.18 0.52 8.34
N GLN A 101 5.22 0.20 7.05
CA GLN A 101 6.38 0.44 6.18
C GLN A 101 5.94 1.14 4.90
N LEU A 102 6.79 2.03 4.40
CA LEU A 102 6.51 2.70 3.13
C LEU A 102 6.58 1.73 1.94
N ARG A 103 7.58 0.86 1.97
CA ARG A 103 8.01 0.00 0.86
C ARG A 103 7.12 -1.23 0.69
N SER A 104 6.99 -1.68 -0.55
CA SER A 104 6.38 -2.97 -0.88
C SER A 104 7.46 -4.01 -1.19
N PHE A 105 7.17 -5.29 -0.93
CA PHE A 105 8.03 -6.43 -1.25
C PHE A 105 7.31 -7.34 -2.23
N PHE A 106 7.88 -7.51 -3.41
CA PHE A 106 7.28 -8.28 -4.49
C PHE A 106 7.88 -9.70 -4.54
N PRO A 107 7.09 -10.73 -4.87
CA PRO A 107 7.67 -12.04 -5.17
C PRO A 107 8.65 -11.93 -6.33
N SER A 108 9.61 -12.87 -6.41
CA SER A 108 10.72 -12.81 -7.36
C SER A 108 10.26 -12.59 -8.80
N TRP A 109 9.25 -13.33 -9.26
CA TRP A 109 8.73 -13.22 -10.63
C TRP A 109 8.20 -11.82 -10.96
N ALA A 110 7.55 -11.16 -10.00
CA ALA A 110 6.99 -9.82 -10.22
C ALA A 110 8.08 -8.76 -10.16
N TYR A 111 9.04 -8.92 -9.26
CA TYR A 111 10.21 -8.06 -9.16
C TYR A 111 11.09 -8.15 -10.41
N GLU A 112 11.31 -9.35 -10.95
CA GLU A 112 12.03 -9.58 -12.21
C GLU A 112 11.34 -8.89 -13.39
N LYS A 113 10.01 -9.01 -13.51
CA LYS A 113 9.23 -8.29 -14.55
C LYS A 113 9.44 -6.78 -14.45
N LEU A 114 9.45 -6.23 -13.24
CA LEU A 114 9.72 -4.82 -13.00
C LEU A 114 11.15 -4.43 -13.42
N LEU A 115 12.16 -5.22 -13.05
CA LEU A 115 13.55 -4.98 -13.42
C LEU A 115 13.79 -5.07 -14.94
N ILE A 116 13.16 -6.03 -15.63
CA ILE A 116 13.23 -6.16 -17.09
C ILE A 116 12.64 -4.92 -17.77
N ALA A 117 11.54 -4.39 -17.25
CA ALA A 117 10.93 -3.16 -17.77
C ALA A 117 11.86 -1.94 -17.58
N LEU A 118 12.50 -1.85 -16.42
CA LEU A 118 13.45 -0.76 -16.11
C LEU A 118 14.74 -0.87 -16.93
N SER A 119 15.25 -2.07 -17.17
CA SER A 119 16.52 -2.28 -17.90
C SER A 119 16.41 -2.00 -19.39
N ARG A 120 15.25 -2.21 -20.02
CA ARG A 120 14.99 -1.85 -21.43
C ARG A 120 15.24 -0.38 -21.74
N ARG A 121 15.12 0.50 -20.73
CA ARG A 121 15.40 1.94 -20.83
C ARG A 121 16.86 2.30 -20.51
N GLN A 122 17.56 1.50 -19.71
CA GLN A 122 18.85 1.84 -19.11
C GLN A 122 20.05 1.15 -19.78
N ILE A 123 20.02 0.96 -21.11
CA ILE A 123 21.08 0.25 -21.87
C ILE A 123 22.50 0.81 -21.63
N ASN A 124 22.67 2.01 -21.05
CA ASN A 124 24.00 2.64 -20.84
C ASN A 124 24.35 3.12 -19.42
N THR A 125 23.53 2.93 -18.39
CA THR A 125 23.85 3.46 -17.04
C THR A 125 24.08 2.34 -16.04
N ARG A 126 25.33 2.22 -15.56
CA ARG A 126 25.73 1.28 -14.51
C ARG A 126 24.88 1.48 -13.25
N PHE A 127 24.36 0.39 -12.70
CA PHE A 127 23.44 0.32 -11.55
C PHE A 127 24.09 0.67 -10.18
N GLU A 128 24.87 1.74 -10.08
CA GLU A 128 25.60 2.07 -8.85
C GLU A 128 24.80 2.95 -7.87
N ASN A 129 23.60 3.42 -8.24
CA ASN A 129 22.73 4.24 -7.38
C ASN A 129 21.33 3.64 -7.23
N PRO A 130 20.58 3.97 -6.14
CA PRO A 130 19.15 3.64 -6.10
C PRO A 130 18.50 4.21 -7.36
N MET A 131 17.75 3.37 -8.10
CA MET A 131 17.17 3.75 -9.38
C MET A 131 16.30 4.99 -9.18
N SER A 132 16.78 6.13 -9.69
CA SER A 132 16.14 7.42 -9.53
C SER A 132 15.92 8.07 -10.89
N PHE A 133 14.73 8.62 -11.08
CA PHE A 133 14.29 9.20 -12.34
C PHE A 133 13.88 10.65 -12.11
N ASP A 134 14.15 11.54 -13.05
CA ASP A 134 13.45 12.83 -13.07
C ASP A 134 11.99 12.66 -13.51
N SER A 135 11.23 13.77 -13.56
CA SER A 135 9.80 13.73 -13.87
C SER A 135 9.52 13.25 -15.30
N ASP A 136 10.36 13.61 -16.27
CA ASP A 136 10.16 13.27 -17.67
C ASP A 136 10.56 11.82 -17.92
N GLU A 137 11.68 11.37 -17.35
CA GLU A 137 12.06 9.96 -17.32
C GLU A 137 10.95 9.11 -16.72
N PHE A 138 10.43 9.50 -15.54
CA PHE A 138 9.37 8.79 -14.83
C PHE A 138 8.07 8.68 -15.64
N LYS A 139 7.60 9.79 -16.24
CA LYS A 139 6.40 9.81 -17.08
C LYS A 139 6.52 8.81 -18.23
N ASN A 140 7.69 8.73 -18.83
CA ASN A 140 7.99 7.87 -19.97
C ASN A 140 8.29 6.40 -19.59
N LEU A 141 8.37 6.06 -18.30
CA LEU A 141 8.51 4.66 -17.89
C LEU A 141 7.27 3.85 -18.25
N ASP A 142 7.49 2.80 -19.04
CA ASP A 142 6.53 1.75 -19.36
C ASP A 142 6.77 0.57 -18.42
N LEU A 143 5.97 0.49 -17.35
CA LEU A 143 6.15 -0.49 -16.27
C LEU A 143 4.94 -1.43 -16.20
N PRO A 144 5.15 -2.68 -15.75
CA PRO A 144 4.04 -3.60 -15.56
C PRO A 144 3.04 -3.05 -14.53
N THR A 145 1.75 -3.27 -14.80
CA THR A 145 0.70 -3.12 -13.79
C THR A 145 0.32 -4.51 -13.30
N PHE A 146 0.27 -4.69 -11.98
CA PHE A 146 -0.15 -5.95 -11.38
C PHE A 146 -1.60 -5.83 -10.94
N LYS A 147 -2.48 -6.54 -11.64
CA LYS A 147 -3.91 -6.64 -11.32
C LYS A 147 -4.16 -7.88 -10.45
N PHE A 148 -4.89 -7.70 -9.36
CA PHE A 148 -5.25 -8.77 -8.45
C PHE A 148 -6.67 -8.61 -7.90
N THR A 149 -7.27 -9.72 -7.49
CA THR A 149 -8.54 -9.76 -6.73
C THR A 149 -8.27 -10.37 -5.38
N LEU A 150 -8.78 -9.76 -4.32
CA LEU A 150 -8.75 -10.36 -2.99
C LEU A 150 -9.81 -11.44 -2.87
N GLU A 151 -9.54 -12.47 -2.07
CA GLU A 151 -10.53 -13.49 -1.73
C GLU A 151 -11.77 -12.83 -1.10
N ASN A 152 -12.95 -13.17 -1.60
CA ASN A 152 -14.25 -12.60 -1.21
C ASN A 152 -14.48 -11.13 -1.60
N HIS A 153 -13.70 -10.57 -2.53
CA HIS A 153 -13.95 -9.25 -3.12
C HIS A 153 -14.32 -9.39 -4.60
N ALA A 154 -15.39 -8.72 -5.04
CA ALA A 154 -15.74 -8.63 -6.46
C ALA A 154 -14.81 -7.68 -7.23
N ASP A 155 -14.21 -6.72 -6.53
CA ASP A 155 -13.40 -5.66 -7.12
C ASP A 155 -11.99 -6.10 -7.53
N HIS A 156 -11.48 -5.42 -8.56
CA HIS A 156 -10.10 -5.54 -9.01
C HIS A 156 -9.23 -4.41 -8.43
N TYR A 157 -8.06 -4.81 -7.95
CA TYR A 157 -7.04 -3.91 -7.41
C TYR A 157 -5.82 -3.88 -8.31
N TYR A 158 -5.17 -2.72 -8.38
CA TYR A 158 -4.03 -2.50 -9.25
C TYR A 158 -2.83 -1.95 -8.46
N LEU A 159 -1.69 -2.60 -8.60
CA LEU A 159 -0.39 -2.01 -8.28
C LEU A 159 0.20 -1.42 -9.56
N THR A 160 0.30 -0.10 -9.58
CA THR A 160 0.72 0.68 -10.75
C THR A 160 2.08 1.33 -10.51
N LYS A 161 2.61 2.00 -11.54
CA LYS A 161 3.83 2.81 -11.47
C LYS A 161 3.88 3.73 -10.25
N GLU A 162 2.77 4.37 -9.89
CA GLU A 162 2.73 5.28 -8.73
C GLU A 162 3.02 4.59 -7.40
N ASN A 163 2.66 3.32 -7.26
CA ASN A 163 2.89 2.55 -6.04
C ASN A 163 4.35 2.09 -5.91
N PHE A 164 5.12 2.09 -6.99
CA PHE A 164 6.50 1.57 -7.01
C PHE A 164 7.56 2.61 -6.61
N PHE A 165 7.21 3.90 -6.70
CA PHE A 165 8.16 5.01 -6.53
C PHE A 165 7.79 5.93 -5.38
N GLU A 166 8.78 6.57 -4.78
CA GLU A 166 8.64 7.69 -3.86
C GLU A 166 9.26 8.94 -4.49
N VAL A 167 8.63 10.10 -4.32
CA VAL A 167 9.23 11.37 -4.74
C VAL A 167 10.10 11.89 -3.61
N HIS A 168 11.40 11.99 -3.84
CA HIS A 168 12.32 12.53 -2.86
C HIS A 168 12.02 14.03 -2.61
N PRO A 169 11.83 14.46 -1.36
CA PRO A 169 11.24 15.77 -1.05
C PRO A 169 12.09 16.95 -1.54
N PHE A 170 13.42 16.81 -1.55
CA PHE A 170 14.35 17.87 -1.91
C PHE A 170 14.72 17.87 -3.40
N THR A 171 15.21 16.74 -3.92
CA THR A 171 15.62 16.60 -5.33
C THR A 171 14.46 16.48 -6.32
N LYS A 172 13.24 16.22 -5.85
CA LYS A 172 12.05 15.94 -6.68
C LYS A 172 12.23 14.76 -7.64
N ARG A 173 13.22 13.89 -7.39
CA ARG A 173 13.43 12.67 -8.18
C ARG A 173 12.56 11.54 -7.66
N TYR A 174 12.13 10.67 -8.57
CA TYR A 174 11.34 9.48 -8.30
C TYR A 174 12.27 8.30 -8.01
N HIS A 175 12.27 7.82 -6.78
CA HIS A 175 13.13 6.72 -6.32
C HIS A 175 12.34 5.42 -6.29
N LEU A 176 12.88 4.34 -6.84
CA LEU A 176 12.27 3.02 -6.74
C LEU A 176 12.30 2.56 -5.27
N ILE A 177 11.14 2.19 -4.73
CA ILE A 177 10.98 1.76 -3.33
C ILE A 177 10.33 0.38 -3.18
N VAL A 178 10.28 -0.38 -4.28
CA VAL A 178 9.92 -1.80 -4.27
C VAL A 178 11.19 -2.62 -4.05
N LEU A 179 11.08 -3.64 -3.20
CA LEU A 179 12.15 -4.60 -2.96
C LEU A 179 11.68 -6.01 -3.34
N MET A 180 12.62 -6.90 -3.59
CA MET A 180 12.30 -8.32 -3.72
C MET A 180 11.98 -8.91 -2.34
N SER A 181 10.90 -9.69 -2.27
CA SER A 181 10.51 -10.45 -1.10
C SER A 181 11.44 -11.64 -0.90
N HIS A 182 11.82 -11.90 0.35
CA HIS A 182 12.53 -13.14 0.72
C HIS A 182 11.60 -14.37 0.71
N ALA A 183 10.29 -14.15 0.73
CA ALA A 183 9.28 -15.19 0.62
C ALA A 183 8.72 -15.20 -0.82
N PRO A 184 9.08 -16.19 -1.66
CA PRO A 184 8.82 -16.16 -3.10
C PRO A 184 7.34 -16.19 -3.48
N SER A 185 6.46 -16.57 -2.55
CA SER A 185 5.00 -16.68 -2.75
C SER A 185 4.18 -15.64 -1.98
N CYS A 186 4.83 -14.63 -1.39
CA CYS A 186 4.16 -13.65 -0.53
C CYS A 186 4.42 -12.23 -1.02
N TRP A 187 3.33 -11.50 -1.25
CA TRP A 187 3.34 -10.07 -1.49
C TRP A 187 3.26 -9.34 -0.17
N VAL A 188 4.12 -8.35 0.04
CA VAL A 188 3.93 -7.38 1.11
C VAL A 188 3.63 -6.03 0.49
N ILE A 189 2.38 -5.58 0.62
CA ILE A 189 1.93 -4.30 0.09
C ILE A 189 2.11 -3.23 1.18
N GLY A 190 3.04 -2.30 0.92
CA GLY A 190 3.36 -1.21 1.82
C GLY A 190 2.38 -0.04 1.75
N ALA A 191 2.67 1.01 2.52
CA ALA A 191 1.82 2.18 2.61
C ALA A 191 1.66 2.95 1.28
N THR A 192 2.53 2.75 0.29
CA THR A 192 2.34 3.36 -1.05
C THR A 192 1.11 2.87 -1.80
N PHE A 193 0.45 1.79 -1.35
CA PHE A 193 -0.85 1.41 -1.88
C PHE A 193 -1.91 2.51 -1.65
N SER A 194 -1.78 3.30 -0.58
CA SER A 194 -2.67 4.44 -0.31
C SER A 194 -2.60 5.57 -1.34
N LYS A 195 -1.64 5.55 -2.27
CA LYS A 195 -1.62 6.49 -3.39
C LYS A 195 -2.75 6.23 -4.39
N THR A 196 -3.16 4.97 -4.51
CA THR A 196 -4.20 4.54 -5.45
C THR A 196 -5.50 4.16 -4.74
N TYR A 197 -5.42 3.67 -3.49
CA TYR A 197 -6.58 3.26 -2.71
C TYR A 197 -6.56 3.77 -1.28
N ASP A 198 -7.52 4.63 -0.94
CA ASP A 198 -7.81 4.94 0.47
C ASP A 198 -8.21 3.64 1.18
N THR A 199 -7.56 3.38 2.30
CA THR A 199 -7.72 2.11 3.04
C THR A 199 -8.38 2.36 4.37
N THR A 200 -9.47 1.66 4.64
CA THR A 200 -10.22 1.78 5.90
C THR A 200 -10.19 0.45 6.64
N LEU A 201 -9.89 0.49 7.93
CA LEU A 201 -10.06 -0.63 8.84
C LEU A 201 -11.17 -0.31 9.81
N LEU A 202 -12.11 -1.22 9.91
CA LEU A 202 -13.17 -1.20 10.90
C LEU A 202 -12.86 -2.27 11.93
N ARG A 203 -12.43 -1.82 13.12
CA ARG A 203 -12.15 -2.71 14.25
C ARG A 203 -13.33 -2.65 15.23
N PRO A 204 -14.22 -3.66 15.23
CA PRO A 204 -15.23 -3.79 16.28
C PRO A 204 -14.56 -4.06 17.65
N PRO A 205 -15.22 -3.74 18.76
CA PRO A 205 -14.68 -3.99 20.10
C PRO A 205 -14.44 -5.48 20.39
N ASN A 206 -15.29 -6.39 19.87
CA ASN A 206 -15.23 -7.83 20.14
C ASN A 206 -15.43 -8.69 18.87
N GLY A 207 -14.87 -8.28 17.73
CA GLY A 207 -15.14 -8.97 16.47
C GLY A 207 -13.98 -8.96 15.48
N ILE A 208 -14.28 -9.42 14.28
CA ILE A 208 -13.30 -9.54 13.20
C ILE A 208 -13.10 -8.16 12.57
N THR A 209 -11.83 -7.79 12.38
CA THR A 209 -11.47 -6.54 11.71
C THR A 209 -11.84 -6.65 10.23
N LYS A 210 -12.60 -5.67 9.72
CA LYS A 210 -12.97 -5.58 8.31
C LYS A 210 -12.07 -4.56 7.61
N TYR A 211 -11.83 -4.77 6.31
CA TYR A 211 -10.96 -3.93 5.48
C TYR A 211 -11.76 -3.40 4.28
N GLY A 212 -11.61 -2.12 3.99
CA GLY A 212 -12.16 -1.47 2.81
C GLY A 212 -11.07 -0.79 2.02
N PHE A 213 -11.14 -0.88 0.70
CA PHE A 213 -10.24 -0.21 -0.23
C PHE A 213 -11.09 0.58 -1.21
N ALA A 214 -11.00 1.91 -1.15
CA ALA A 214 -11.71 2.80 -2.06
C ALA A 214 -10.70 3.45 -3.01
N PRO A 215 -10.94 3.47 -4.33
CA PRO A 215 -10.10 4.22 -5.24
C PRO A 215 -9.98 5.68 -4.79
N VAL A 216 -8.77 6.23 -4.83
CA VAL A 216 -8.57 7.66 -4.58
C VAL A 216 -9.23 8.40 -5.75
N ASN A 217 -10.28 9.19 -5.49
CA ASN A 217 -11.09 9.90 -6.50
C ASN A 217 -10.34 10.98 -7.32
N ASN A 218 -9.01 11.07 -7.20
CA ASN A 218 -8.17 11.94 -8.01
C ASN A 218 -6.68 11.51 -7.97
N PRO A 219 -6.30 10.35 -8.53
CA PRO A 219 -4.88 9.96 -8.57
C PRO A 219 -4.09 10.89 -9.52
N SER A 220 -4.78 11.52 -10.47
CA SER A 220 -4.26 12.42 -11.52
C SER A 220 -4.09 13.89 -11.09
N GLY A 221 -4.49 14.28 -9.88
CA GLY A 221 -4.27 15.63 -9.34
C GLY A 221 -2.79 15.99 -9.14
N PHE A 222 -1.90 15.00 -9.18
CA PHE A 222 -0.45 15.18 -9.04
C PHE A 222 0.19 15.96 -10.20
N ASN A 223 -0.42 15.95 -11.39
CA ASN A 223 0.12 16.68 -12.55
C ASN A 223 -0.17 18.19 -12.53
N ASN A 224 -1.20 18.65 -11.82
CA ASN A 224 -1.59 20.07 -11.84
C ASN A 224 -1.02 20.88 -10.67
N PHE A 225 -0.64 20.24 -9.55
CA PHE A 225 -0.19 20.98 -8.36
C PHE A 225 1.31 21.33 -8.34
N MET A 226 2.13 20.64 -9.15
CA MET A 226 3.57 20.96 -9.29
C MET A 226 3.87 21.99 -10.40
N MET A 227 2.89 22.38 -11.22
CA MET A 227 3.10 23.30 -12.35
C MET A 227 2.69 24.76 -12.09
N SER A 228 2.12 25.11 -10.94
CA SER A 228 1.56 26.46 -10.76
C SER A 228 2.41 27.46 -9.96
N ASN A 229 3.64 27.16 -9.55
CA ASN A 229 4.47 28.08 -8.74
C ASN A 229 5.86 28.37 -9.34
N SER A 230 5.92 28.67 -10.63
CA SER A 230 7.09 29.32 -11.24
C SER A 230 6.69 30.33 -12.30
N SER A 231 6.01 31.40 -11.88
CA SER A 231 6.08 32.71 -12.54
C SER A 231 5.64 33.77 -11.53
N ASN A 232 6.64 34.37 -10.88
CA ASN A 232 6.75 35.80 -10.57
C ASN A 232 8.19 36.09 -10.16
#